data_AF-A0A7S3W143-F1
#
_entry.id   AF-A0A7S3W143-F1
#
_cell.length_a   1.000
_cell.length_b   1.000
_cell.length_c   1.000
_cell.angle_alpha   90.00
_cell.angle_beta   90.00
_cell.angle_gamma   90.00
#
_symmetry.space_group_name_H-M   'P 1'
#
loop_
_entity.id
_entity.type
_entity.pdbx_description
1 polymer ?
#
loop_
_entity_poly.entity_id
_entity_poly.type
_entity_poly.pdbx_seq_one_letter_code
_entity_poly.pdbx_strand_id
1 'polypeptide(L)'
;AWPEYAAKVISRQLMTELGYEAAVRREIAILRQLKHVAIARLVASFRWRSDVYLLLEYASRGDLHSTIRRVGSLATPNARFITAEVCVGLRHVHSSGYAFGDLKPENILL
;
A
#
# COMPACT_ATOMS: atom_id res chain seq x y z
N ALA A 1 -14.44 13.53 15.07
CA ALA A 1 -13.53 12.39 15.23
C ALA A 1 -12.20 12.72 14.58
N TRP A 2 -11.08 12.25 15.13
CA TRP A 2 -9.76 12.45 14.52
C TRP A 2 -9.57 11.50 13.34
N PRO A 3 -8.82 11.88 12.29
CA PRO A 3 -8.51 10.98 11.20
C PRO A 3 -7.60 9.82 11.67
N GLU A 4 -7.88 8.62 11.17
CA GLU A 4 -7.11 7.41 11.46
C GLU A 4 -6.03 7.17 10.38
N TYR A 5 -4.91 6.59 10.79
CA TYR A 5 -3.77 6.32 9.92
C TYR A 5 -3.13 4.97 10.24
N ALA A 6 -2.49 4.36 9.24
CA ALA A 6 -1.67 3.17 9.41
C ALA A 6 -0.20 3.56 9.49
N ALA A 7 0.54 3.03 10.48
CA ALA A 7 1.98 3.26 10.61
C ALA A 7 2.75 1.97 10.31
N LYS A 8 3.42 1.92 9.16
CA LYS A 8 4.39 0.85 8.85
C LYS A 8 5.74 1.24 9.44
N VAL A 9 6.21 0.45 10.40
CA VAL A 9 7.48 0.66 11.12
C VAL A 9 8.53 -0.27 10.54
N ILE A 10 9.67 0.29 10.13
CA ILE A 10 10.79 -0.45 9.56
C ILE A 10 11.98 -0.31 10.50
N SER A 11 12.41 -1.44 11.08
CA SER A 11 13.57 -1.50 11.97
C SER A 11 14.84 -1.12 11.21
N ARG A 12 15.56 -0.12 11.71
CA ARG A 12 16.83 0.28 11.11
C ARG A 12 17.91 -0.78 11.28
N GLN A 13 17.95 -1.44 12.44
CA GLN A 13 18.91 -2.51 12.66
C GLN A 13 18.77 -3.60 11.59
N LEU A 14 17.54 -4.10 11.41
CA LEU A 14 17.26 -5.14 10.41
C LEU A 14 17.52 -4.64 8.98
N MET A 15 17.18 -3.39 8.69
CA MET A 15 17.43 -2.77 7.40
C MET A 15 18.93 -2.69 7.07
N THR A 16 19.77 -2.38 8.05
CA THR A 16 21.23 -2.34 7.88
C THR A 16 21.80 -3.76 7.76
N GLU A 17 21.38 -4.69 8.62
CA GLU A 17 21.81 -6.09 8.60
C GLU A 17 21.48 -6.80 7.27
N LEU A 18 20.30 -6.53 6.70
CA LEU A 18 19.86 -7.10 5.42
C LEU A 18 20.19 -6.25 4.18
N GLY A 19 20.81 -5.07 4.35
CA GLY A 19 21.18 -4.19 3.24
C GLY A 19 20.00 -3.55 2.50
N TYR A 20 18.84 -3.35 3.16
CA TYR A 20 17.61 -2.84 2.55
C TYR A 20 17.45 -1.31 2.54
N GLU A 21 18.45 -0.55 3.00
CA GLU A 21 18.36 0.92 3.09
C GLU A 21 18.00 1.59 1.75
N ALA A 22 18.64 1.15 0.66
CA ALA A 22 18.37 1.67 -0.67
C ALA A 22 16.95 1.33 -1.14
N ALA A 23 16.47 0.13 -0.82
CA ALA A 23 15.12 -0.31 -1.18
C ALA A 23 14.05 0.52 -0.43
N VAL A 24 14.23 0.75 0.87
CA VAL A 24 13.31 1.56 1.68
C VAL A 24 13.28 3.02 1.20
N ARG A 25 14.44 3.61 0.90
CA ARG A 25 14.50 4.97 0.32
C ARG A 25 13.77 5.05 -1.03
N ARG A 26 13.93 4.03 -1.87
CA ARG A 26 13.24 3.94 -3.16
C ARG A 26 11.73 3.82 -2.96
N GLU A 27 11.26 2.97 -2.05
CA GLU A 27 9.83 2.81 -1.71
C GLU A 27 9.22 4.15 -1.27
N ILE A 28 9.88 4.89 -0.38
CA ILE A 28 9.44 6.23 0.05
C ILE A 28 9.35 7.19 -1.13
N ALA A 29 10.37 7.21 -2.01
CA ALA A 29 10.39 8.10 -3.16
C ALA A 29 9.24 7.81 -4.14
N ILE A 30 8.98 6.53 -4.41
CA ILE A 30 7.88 6.09 -5.27
C ILE A 30 6.53 6.48 -4.65
N LEU A 31 6.29 6.15 -3.38
CA LEU A 31 5.02 6.43 -2.70
C LEU A 31 4.73 7.93 -2.58
N ARG A 32 5.76 8.79 -2.54
CA ARG A 32 5.57 10.26 -2.58
C ARG A 32 5.09 10.78 -3.93
N GLN A 33 5.44 10.08 -5.01
CA GLN A 33 5.08 10.45 -6.39
C GLN A 33 3.70 9.92 -6.77
N LEU A 34 3.36 8.70 -6.32
CA LEU A 34 2.07 8.07 -6.60
C LEU A 34 0.94 8.72 -5.78
N LYS A 35 0.18 9.60 -6.41
CA LYS A 35 -0.98 10.27 -5.81
C LYS A 35 -2.22 9.96 -6.65
N HIS A 36 -2.98 8.97 -6.22
CA HIS A 36 -4.17 8.51 -6.92
C HIS A 36 -5.16 7.87 -5.94
N VAL A 37 -6.46 8.06 -6.16
CA VAL A 37 -7.52 7.56 -5.25
C VAL A 37 -7.49 6.04 -5.03
N ALA A 38 -7.09 5.29 -6.06
CA ALA A 38 -6.93 3.84 -6.03
C ALA A 38 -5.56 3.35 -5.51
N ILE A 39 -4.76 4.22 -4.87
CA ILE A 39 -3.46 3.87 -4.27
C ILE A 39 -3.41 4.43 -2.86
N ALA A 40 -3.11 3.58 -1.87
CA ALA A 40 -2.96 4.03 -0.48
C ALA A 40 -1.84 5.08 -0.39
N ARG A 41 -2.21 6.30 0.01
CA ARG A 41 -1.29 7.44 0.00
C ARG A 41 -0.34 7.38 1.18
N LEU A 42 0.94 7.70 0.91
CA LEU A 42 1.89 8.07 1.95
C LEU A 42 1.59 9.50 2.44
N VAL A 43 1.06 9.59 3.65
CA VAL A 43 0.72 10.85 4.33
C VAL A 43 1.98 11.55 4.80
N ALA A 44 2.86 10.81 5.45
CA ALA A 44 4.13 11.30 5.95
C ALA A 44 5.15 10.16 6.08
N SER A 45 6.42 10.51 6.08
CA SER A 45 7.49 9.58 6.42
C SER A 45 8.49 10.29 7.32
N PHE A 46 8.87 9.69 8.44
CA PHE A 46 9.80 10.29 9.38
C PHE A 46 10.66 9.23 10.07
N ARG A 47 11.71 9.69 10.73
CA ARG A 47 12.52 8.85 11.62
C ARG A 47 12.20 9.20 13.05
N TRP A 48 12.04 8.18 13.88
CA TRP A 48 11.90 8.35 15.31
C TRP A 48 12.73 7.29 16.02
N ARG A 49 13.60 7.73 16.93
CA ARG A 49 14.66 6.90 17.52
C ARG A 49 15.50 6.24 16.41
N SER A 50 15.61 4.92 16.41
CA SER A 50 16.32 4.16 15.39
C SER A 50 15.51 3.93 14.12
N ASP A 51 14.18 3.95 14.16
CA ASP A 51 13.35 3.33 13.12
C ASP A 51 12.75 4.33 12.12
N VAL A 52 12.35 3.80 10.96
CA VAL A 52 11.69 4.55 9.90
C VAL A 52 10.19 4.28 9.96
N TYR A 53 9.40 5.35 9.93
CA TYR A 53 7.95 5.31 9.98
C TYR A 53 7.37 5.79 8.66
N LEU A 54 6.46 5.00 8.09
CA LEU A 54 5.63 5.37 6.95
C LEU A 54 4.19 5.49 7.43
N LEU A 55 3.69 6.72 7.48
CA LEU A 55 2.31 7.02 7.82
C LEU A 55 1.48 6.98 6.55
N LEU A 56 0.58 6.01 6.45
CA LEU A 56 -0.27 5.71 5.31
C LEU A 56 -1.73 5.99 5.64
N GLU A 57 -2.55 6.19 4.62
CA GLU A 57 -4.01 6.15 4.78
C GLU A 57 -4.45 4.80 5.35
N TYR A 58 -5.38 4.85 6.30
CA TYR A 58 -5.92 3.64 6.93
C TYR A 58 -7.12 3.12 6.14
N ALA A 59 -7.05 1.84 5.74
CA ALA A 59 -8.16 1.12 5.15
C ALA A 59 -8.89 0.31 6.22
N SER A 60 -10.03 0.83 6.67
CA SER A 60 -10.74 0.30 7.83
C SER A 60 -11.50 -0.99 7.55
N ARG A 61 -11.72 -1.39 6.28
CA ARG A 61 -12.45 -2.61 5.93
C ARG A 61 -11.52 -3.81 5.67
N GLY A 62 -10.22 -3.63 5.88
CA GLY A 62 -9.20 -4.66 5.73
C GLY A 62 -8.82 -4.89 4.28
N ASP A 63 -8.52 -6.14 3.94
CA ASP A 63 -8.02 -6.52 2.62
C ASP A 63 -8.99 -7.46 1.87
N LEU A 64 -8.79 -7.55 0.55
CA LEU A 64 -9.62 -8.37 -0.33
C LEU A 64 -9.51 -9.87 -0.03
N HIS A 65 -8.33 -10.37 0.34
CA HIS A 65 -8.12 -11.78 0.70
C HIS A 65 -9.00 -12.20 1.88
N SER A 66 -8.95 -11.42 2.95
CA SER A 66 -9.76 -11.60 4.16
C SER A 66 -11.26 -11.53 3.84
N THR A 67 -11.64 -10.64 2.92
CA THR A 67 -13.03 -10.54 2.45
C THR A 67 -13.46 -11.80 1.70
N ILE A 68 -12.68 -12.26 0.71
CA ILE A 68 -12.98 -13.47 -0.07
C ILE A 68 -13.08 -14.69 0.84
N ARG A 69 -12.14 -14.86 1.79
CA ARG A 69 -12.19 -15.98 2.75
C ARG A 69 -13.46 -15.97 3.60
N ARG A 70 -13.98 -14.80 3.97
CA ARG A 70 -15.19 -14.66 4.77
C ARG A 70 -16.46 -14.96 3.97
N VAL A 71 -16.53 -14.54 2.71
CA VAL A 71 -17.76 -14.64 1.89
C VAL A 71 -17.75 -15.79 0.88
N GLY A 72 -16.63 -16.50 0.75
CA GLY A 72 -16.40 -17.58 -0.22
C GLY A 72 -16.11 -17.08 -1.63
N SER A 73 -16.98 -16.24 -2.19
CA SER A 73 -16.78 -15.64 -3.52
C SER A 73 -17.44 -14.26 -3.62
N LEU A 74 -16.89 -13.41 -4.49
CA LEU A 74 -17.48 -12.11 -4.78
C LEU A 74 -18.59 -12.23 -5.83
N ALA A 75 -19.70 -11.54 -5.61
CA ALA A 75 -20.70 -11.35 -6.65
C ALA A 75 -20.08 -10.60 -7.85
N THR A 76 -20.50 -10.95 -9.07
CA THR A 76 -19.97 -10.37 -10.31
C THR A 76 -19.90 -8.84 -10.33
N PRO A 77 -20.90 -8.08 -9.83
CA PRO A 77 -20.81 -6.62 -9.79
C PRO A 77 -19.64 -6.10 -8.92
N ASN A 78 -19.40 -6.74 -7.77
CA ASN A 78 -18.33 -6.35 -6.84
C ASN A 78 -16.97 -6.70 -7.41
N ALA A 79 -16.84 -7.91 -7.99
CA ALA A 79 -15.61 -8.32 -8.67
C ALA A 79 -15.25 -7.35 -9.80
N ARG A 80 -16.23 -7.01 -10.66
CA ARG A 80 -16.03 -6.04 -11.75
C ARG A 80 -15.59 -4.67 -11.24
N PHE A 81 -16.22 -4.17 -10.17
CA PHE A 81 -15.87 -2.88 -9.58
C PHE A 81 -14.43 -2.88 -9.02
N ILE A 82 -14.09 -3.86 -8.19
CA ILE A 82 -12.75 -3.98 -7.59
C ILE A 82 -11.68 -4.14 -8.67
N THR A 83 -11.93 -4.98 -9.68
CA THR A 83 -11.00 -5.13 -10.81
C THR A 83 -10.82 -3.83 -11.57
N ALA A 84 -11.89 -3.05 -11.79
CA ALA A 84 -11.76 -1.75 -12.45
C ALA A 84 -10.89 -0.76 -11.65
N GLU A 85 -11.11 -0.65 -10.34
CA GLU A 85 -10.31 0.21 -9.46
C GLU A 85 -8.83 -0.22 -9.45
N VAL A 86 -8.56 -1.53 -9.38
CA VAL A 86 -7.20 -2.08 -9.50
C VAL A 86 -6.57 -1.72 -10.84
N CYS A 87 -7.29 -1.87 -11.96
CA CYS A 87 -6.81 -1.49 -13.28
C CYS A 87 -6.48 0.00 -13.38
N VAL A 88 -7.32 0.88 -12.80
CA VAL A 88 -7.07 2.33 -12.78
C VAL A 88 -5.83 2.65 -11.94
N GLY A 89 -5.68 2.04 -10.76
CA GLY A 89 -4.49 2.18 -9.92
C GLY A 89 -3.21 1.72 -10.62
N LEU A 90 -3.23 0.54 -11.22
CA LEU A 90 -2.09 0.00 -11.99
C LEU A 90 -1.74 0.89 -13.19
N ARG A 91 -2.74 1.41 -13.90
CA ARG A 91 -2.50 2.36 -15.00
C ARG A 91 -1.73 3.59 -14.51
N HIS A 92 -2.08 4.13 -13.34
CA HIS A 92 -1.35 5.27 -12.75
C HIS A 92 0.09 4.89 -12.40
N VAL A 93 0.30 3.74 -11.74
CA VAL A 93 1.63 3.21 -11.41
C VAL A 93 2.50 3.07 -12.67
N HIS A 94 1.96 2.43 -13.71
CA HIS A 94 2.66 2.21 -14.97
C HIS A 94 2.95 3.51 -15.72
N SER A 95 2.00 4.45 -15.75
CA SER A 95 2.22 5.77 -16.36
C SER A 95 3.31 6.60 -15.65
N SER A 96 3.58 6.29 -14.39
CA SER A 96 4.65 6.91 -13.60
C SER A 96 6.01 6.22 -13.77
N GLY A 97 6.10 5.20 -14.65
CA GLY A 97 7.35 4.49 -14.95
C GLY A 97 7.69 3.37 -13.97
N TYR A 98 6.76 2.95 -13.12
CA TYR A 98 6.97 1.88 -12.14
C TYR A 98 6.12 0.65 -12.45
N ALA A 99 6.54 -0.51 -11.97
CA ALA A 99 5.73 -1.72 -11.92
C ALA A 99 5.40 -2.06 -10.47
N PHE A 100 4.18 -2.51 -10.19
CA PHE A 100 3.75 -2.83 -8.82
C PHE A 100 4.46 -4.08 -8.26
N GLY A 101 4.64 -5.12 -9.08
CA GLY A 101 5.50 -6.27 -8.78
C GLY A 101 4.98 -7.34 -7.81
N ASP A 102 3.99 -7.03 -6.96
CA ASP A 102 3.43 -7.98 -5.97
C ASP A 102 1.90 -7.87 -5.88
N LEU A 103 1.20 -7.86 -7.02
CA LEU A 103 -0.25 -7.73 -7.03
C LEU A 103 -0.91 -9.03 -6.57
N LYS A 104 -1.56 -8.97 -5.41
CA LYS A 104 -2.28 -10.07 -4.78
C LYS A 104 -3.42 -9.55 -3.90
N PRO A 105 -4.42 -10.37 -3.55
CA PRO A 105 -5.59 -9.91 -2.80
C PRO A 105 -5.26 -9.27 -1.43
N GLU A 106 -4.16 -9.66 -0.79
CA GLU A 106 -3.69 -9.07 0.48
C GLU A 106 -3.25 -7.60 0.33
N ASN A 107 -2.84 -7.19 -0.88
CA ASN A 107 -2.38 -5.85 -1.18
C ASN A 107 -3.51 -4.95 -1.76
N ILE A 108 -4.74 -5.47 -1.88
CA ILE A 108 -5.91 -4.70 -2.28
C ILE A 108 -6.71 -4.38 -1.01
N LEU A 109 -6.61 -3.12 -0.59
CA LEU A 109 -7.24 -2.61 0.62
C LEU A 109 -8.66 -2.11 0.33
N LEU A 110 -9.57 -2.27 1.31
CA LEU A 110 -11.00 -1.94 1.22
C LEU A 110 -11.45 -0.92 2.28
#